data_AF-Q9M3T5-F1
#
_entry.id   AF-Q9M3T5-F1
#
_cell.length_a   1.000
_cell.length_b   1.000
_cell.length_c   1.000
_cell.angle_alpha   90.00
_cell.angle_beta   90.00
_cell.angle_gamma   90.00
#
_symmetry.space_group_name_H-M   'P 1'
#
loop_
_entity.id
_entity.type
_entity.pdbx_description
1 polymer ?
#
loop_
_entity_poly.entity_id
_entity_poly.type
_entity_poly.pdbx_seq_one_letter_code
_entity_poly.pdbx_strand_id
1 'polypeptide(L)'
;AFEDGDLKLFESRAITKYIAHQYADKGAELVCGDTKQKAMIGVAIEVEAHQFDPPASKLCWELALKPMFGMVTDKAVVEEHEAKLAIVLDIYEKRLAQSKYLTCDCFTLA
;
A
#
# COMPACT_ATOMS: atom_id res chain seq x y z
N ALA A 1 0.02 -6.81 -18.39
CA ALA A 1 1.40 -6.86 -17.85
C ALA A 1 2.05 -5.51 -18.13
N PHE A 2 2.90 -5.05 -17.22
CA PHE A 2 3.81 -3.93 -17.51
C PHE A 2 4.96 -4.44 -18.37
N GLU A 3 5.39 -3.67 -19.35
CA GLU A 3 6.47 -4.02 -20.28
C GLU A 3 7.50 -2.88 -20.34
N ASP A 4 8.77 -3.22 -20.15
CA ASP A 4 9.91 -2.30 -20.28
C ASP A 4 11.02 -2.99 -21.07
N GLY A 5 11.08 -2.70 -22.37
CA GLY A 5 11.93 -3.43 -23.31
C GLY A 5 11.51 -4.90 -23.43
N ASP A 6 12.41 -5.82 -23.07
CA ASP A 6 12.20 -7.26 -23.04
C ASP A 6 11.63 -7.78 -21.71
N LEU A 7 11.60 -6.94 -20.67
CA LEU A 7 11.07 -7.29 -19.36
C LEU A 7 9.53 -7.22 -19.34
N LYS A 8 8.89 -8.26 -18.82
CA LYS A 8 7.43 -8.29 -18.55
C LYS A 8 7.17 -8.58 -17.09
N LEU A 9 6.38 -7.72 -16.44
CA LEU A 9 6.02 -7.85 -15.03
C LEU A 9 4.51 -7.83 -14.82
N PHE A 10 4.07 -8.52 -13.76
CA PHE A 10 2.73 -8.46 -13.19
C PHE A 10 2.86 -8.19 -11.68
N GLU A 11 1.73 -8.08 -10.98
CA GLU A 11 1.62 -7.53 -9.62
C GLU A 11 1.95 -6.04 -9.52
N SER A 12 0.98 -5.24 -9.10
CA SER A 12 1.13 -3.78 -8.98
C SER A 12 2.32 -3.40 -8.11
N ARG A 13 2.47 -4.06 -6.94
CA ARG A 13 3.57 -3.82 -5.98
C ARG A 13 4.94 -4.21 -6.53
N ALA A 14 5.03 -5.26 -7.34
CA ALA A 14 6.30 -5.66 -7.96
C ALA A 14 6.71 -4.65 -9.05
N ILE A 15 5.74 -4.21 -9.85
CA ILE A 15 5.93 -3.20 -10.89
C ILE A 15 6.36 -1.86 -10.27
N THR A 16 5.70 -1.39 -9.20
CA THR A 16 6.07 -0.12 -8.55
C THR A 16 7.42 -0.20 -7.85
N LYS A 17 7.76 -1.33 -7.21
CA LYS A 17 9.12 -1.59 -6.68
C LYS A 17 10.16 -1.51 -7.81
N TYR A 18 9.91 -2.16 -8.95
CA TYR A 18 10.82 -2.10 -10.10
C TYR A 18 11.01 -0.66 -10.59
N ILE A 19 9.93 0.08 -10.83
CA ILE A 19 10.01 1.46 -11.32
C ILE A 19 10.78 2.35 -10.34
N ALA A 20 10.50 2.22 -9.03
CA ALA A 20 11.17 3.00 -7.99
C ALA A 20 12.69 2.76 -7.93
N HIS A 21 13.16 1.56 -8.27
CA HIS A 21 14.58 1.22 -8.32
C HIS A 21 15.23 1.54 -9.66
N GLN A 22 14.60 1.16 -10.77
CA GLN A 22 15.14 1.31 -12.12
C GLN A 22 15.29 2.78 -12.53
N TYR A 23 14.40 3.63 -12.04
CA TYR A 23 14.33 5.05 -12.38
C TYR A 23 14.55 5.94 -11.15
N ALA A 24 15.34 5.47 -10.18
CA ALA A 24 15.57 6.17 -8.91
C ALA A 24 16.21 7.57 -9.08
N ASP A 25 16.89 7.82 -10.19
CA ASP A 25 17.50 9.10 -10.56
C ASP A 25 16.51 10.08 -11.22
N LYS A 26 15.26 9.66 -11.46
CA LYS A 26 14.24 10.44 -12.15
C LYS A 26 13.07 10.77 -11.22
N GLY A 27 12.97 12.04 -10.85
CA GLY A 27 11.84 12.55 -10.07
C GLY A 27 12.02 12.35 -8.56
N ALA A 28 10.94 12.01 -7.87
CA ALA A 28 10.95 11.84 -6.42
C ALA A 28 11.63 10.52 -6.03
N GLU A 29 12.56 10.58 -5.08
CA GLU A 29 13.23 9.41 -4.54
C GLU A 29 12.27 8.63 -3.62
N LEU A 30 11.88 7.42 -4.03
CA LEU A 30 10.95 6.55 -3.27
C LEU A 30 11.64 5.47 -2.44
N VAL A 31 12.98 5.37 -2.56
CA VAL A 31 13.83 4.38 -1.89
C VAL A 31 14.94 5.11 -1.14
N CYS A 32 14.55 5.92 -0.16
CA CYS A 32 15.49 6.77 0.57
C CYS A 32 16.28 6.00 1.65
N GLY A 33 17.44 6.55 2.00
CA GLY A 33 18.20 6.16 3.19
C GLY A 33 19.16 4.99 3.00
N ASP A 34 19.76 4.57 4.12
CA ASP A 34 20.74 3.48 4.15
C ASP A 34 20.08 2.10 4.03
N THR A 35 20.88 1.04 4.03
CA THR A 35 20.39 -0.35 3.94
C THR A 35 19.37 -0.70 5.03
N LYS A 36 19.50 -0.12 6.25
CA LYS A 36 18.55 -0.36 7.34
C LYS A 36 17.22 0.31 7.05
N GLN A 37 17.25 1.54 6.53
CA GLN A 37 16.06 2.26 6.15
C GLN A 37 15.31 1.56 5.03
N LYS A 38 16.02 1.05 4.03
CA LYS A 38 15.43 0.23 2.95
C LYS A 38 14.77 -1.05 3.47
N ALA A 39 15.35 -1.69 4.49
CA ALA A 39 14.73 -2.84 5.14
C ALA A 39 13.41 -2.44 5.84
N MET A 40 13.36 -1.30 6.51
CA MET A 40 12.13 -0.78 7.14
C MET A 40 11.06 -0.41 6.10
N ILE A 41 11.46 0.14 4.95
CA ILE A 41 10.55 0.35 3.81
C ILE A 41 9.96 -0.98 3.35
N GLY A 42 10.80 -2.01 3.21
CA GLY A 42 10.34 -3.37 2.91
C GLY A 42 9.28 -3.86 3.89
N VAL A 43 9.53 -3.73 5.20
CA VAL A 43 8.56 -4.12 6.24
C VAL A 43 7.23 -3.37 6.07
N ALA A 44 7.27 -2.06 5.84
CA ALA A 44 6.04 -1.27 5.71
C ALA A 44 5.25 -1.62 4.44
N ILE A 45 5.93 -1.92 3.32
CA ILE A 45 5.24 -2.42 2.10
C ILE A 45 4.55 -3.76 2.39
N GLU A 46 5.19 -4.66 3.14
CA GLU A 46 4.56 -5.94 3.49
C GLU A 46 3.39 -5.76 4.48
N VAL A 47 3.48 -4.79 5.40
CA VAL A 47 2.36 -4.42 6.28
C VAL A 47 1.19 -3.87 5.46
N GLU A 48 1.46 -3.00 4.48
CA GLU A 48 0.42 -2.50 3.57
C GLU A 48 -0.25 -3.67 2.84
N ALA A 49 0.53 -4.56 2.22
CA ALA A 49 0.02 -5.67 1.43
C ALA A 49 -0.79 -6.70 2.25
N HIS A 50 -0.42 -6.95 3.50
CA HIS A 50 -1.00 -8.05 4.29
C HIS A 50 -1.97 -7.60 5.38
N GLN A 51 -1.86 -6.36 5.86
CA GLN A 51 -2.69 -5.87 6.97
C GLN A 51 -3.67 -4.80 6.51
N PHE A 52 -3.21 -3.85 5.69
CA PHE A 52 -4.06 -2.74 5.23
C PHE A 52 -4.91 -3.12 4.02
N ASP A 53 -4.29 -3.67 2.98
CA ASP A 53 -4.94 -3.94 1.69
C ASP A 53 -6.12 -4.92 1.80
N PRO A 54 -6.05 -6.06 2.52
CA PRO A 54 -7.17 -7.00 2.54
C PRO A 54 -8.49 -6.38 3.03
N PRO A 55 -8.56 -5.67 4.18
CA PRO A 55 -9.79 -5.00 4.58
C PRO A 55 -10.12 -3.77 3.73
N ALA A 56 -9.13 -2.95 3.33
CA ALA A 56 -9.36 -1.76 2.51
C ALA A 56 -9.93 -2.12 1.12
N SER A 57 -9.35 -3.11 0.45
CA SER A 57 -9.82 -3.61 -0.85
C SER A 57 -11.21 -4.23 -0.75
N LYS A 58 -11.55 -4.89 0.37
CA LYS A 58 -12.90 -5.42 0.57
C LYS A 58 -13.94 -4.31 0.70
N LEU A 59 -13.61 -3.26 1.45
CA LEU A 59 -14.47 -2.08 1.55
C LEU A 59 -14.62 -1.38 0.20
N CYS A 60 -13.53 -1.21 -0.55
CA CYS A 60 -13.57 -0.65 -1.91
C CYS A 60 -14.50 -1.47 -2.84
N TRP A 61 -14.41 -2.80 -2.77
CA TRP A 61 -15.29 -3.68 -3.52
C TRP A 61 -16.76 -3.48 -3.17
N GLU A 62 -17.11 -3.48 -1.88
CA GLU A 62 -18.49 -3.38 -1.40
C GLU A 62 -19.11 -2.00 -1.61
N LEU A 63 -18.34 -0.93 -1.38
CA LEU A 63 -18.84 0.44 -1.32
C LEU A 63 -18.67 1.21 -2.64
N ALA A 64 -17.68 0.88 -3.46
CA ALA A 64 -17.40 1.59 -4.71
C ALA A 64 -17.70 0.73 -5.94
N LEU A 65 -17.15 -0.49 -6.01
CA LEU A 65 -17.21 -1.31 -7.22
C LEU A 65 -18.58 -2.00 -7.39
N LYS A 66 -19.13 -2.61 -6.34
CA LYS A 66 -20.46 -3.24 -6.41
C LYS A 66 -21.54 -2.27 -6.88
N PRO A 67 -21.71 -1.05 -6.30
CA PRO A 67 -22.69 -0.09 -6.80
C PRO A 67 -22.45 0.30 -8.26
N MET A 68 -21.19 0.45 -8.67
CA MET A 68 -20.85 0.74 -10.07
C MET A 68 -21.30 -0.39 -11.04
N PHE A 69 -21.30 -1.63 -10.58
CA PHE A 69 -21.79 -2.79 -11.33
C PHE A 69 -23.28 -3.11 -11.11
N GLY A 70 -24.03 -2.24 -10.40
CA GLY A 70 -25.44 -2.47 -10.08
C GLY A 70 -25.69 -3.60 -9.07
N MET A 71 -24.65 -4.01 -8.34
CA MET A 71 -24.73 -4.99 -7.26
C MET A 71 -25.08 -4.31 -5.94
N VAL A 72 -25.67 -5.07 -5.03
CA VAL A 72 -26.03 -4.58 -3.69
C VAL A 72 -24.85 -4.75 -2.73
N THR A 73 -24.52 -3.67 -2.02
CA THR A 73 -23.56 -3.66 -0.92
C THR A 73 -24.02 -4.56 0.21
N ASP A 74 -23.12 -5.41 0.70
CA ASP A 74 -23.35 -6.21 1.90
C ASP A 74 -22.90 -5.43 3.14
N LYS A 75 -23.87 -4.94 3.92
CA LYS A 75 -23.60 -4.13 5.12
C LYS A 75 -22.84 -4.90 6.20
N ALA A 76 -23.07 -6.19 6.34
CA ALA A 76 -22.37 -6.98 7.36
C ALA A 76 -20.88 -7.12 7.02
N VAL A 77 -20.57 -7.32 5.74
CA VAL A 77 -19.17 -7.34 5.25
C VAL A 77 -18.51 -5.98 5.45
N VAL A 78 -19.23 -4.88 5.20
CA VAL A 78 -18.72 -3.52 5.44
C VAL A 78 -18.39 -3.32 6.92
N GLU A 79 -19.32 -3.55 7.83
CA GLU A 79 -19.12 -3.38 9.28
C GLU A 79 -17.93 -4.22 9.80
N GLU A 80 -17.81 -5.48 9.34
CA GLU A 80 -16.70 -6.35 9.70
C GLU A 80 -15.33 -5.78 9.26
N HIS A 81 -15.23 -5.32 8.01
CA HIS A 81 -13.96 -4.86 7.45
C HIS A 81 -13.61 -3.43 7.88
N GLU A 82 -14.59 -2.59 8.19
CA GLU A 82 -14.39 -1.30 8.87
C GLU A 82 -13.74 -1.52 10.24
N ALA A 83 -14.25 -2.45 11.05
CA ALA A 83 -13.67 -2.77 12.35
C ALA A 83 -12.23 -3.30 12.22
N LYS A 84 -11.96 -4.17 11.24
CA LYS A 84 -10.59 -4.66 10.97
C LYS A 84 -9.65 -3.54 10.52
N LEU A 85 -10.10 -2.68 9.61
CA LEU A 85 -9.31 -1.57 9.10
C LEU A 85 -9.02 -0.54 10.19
N ALA A 86 -9.99 -0.26 11.07
CA ALA A 86 -9.81 0.65 12.21
C ALA A 86 -8.63 0.22 13.10
N ILE A 87 -8.50 -1.07 13.40
CA ILE A 87 -7.37 -1.61 14.19
C ILE A 87 -6.03 -1.32 13.49
N VAL A 88 -5.97 -1.47 12.17
CA VAL A 88 -4.75 -1.19 11.39
C VAL A 88 -4.43 0.31 11.41
N LEU A 89 -5.45 1.15 11.25
CA LEU A 89 -5.31 2.60 11.28
C LEU A 89 -4.88 3.11 12.67
N ASP A 90 -5.32 2.49 13.77
CA ASP A 90 -4.85 2.82 15.11
C ASP A 90 -3.34 2.55 15.29
N ILE A 91 -2.81 1.52 14.62
CA ILE A 91 -1.37 1.25 14.61
C ILE A 91 -0.64 2.31 13.77
N TYR A 92 -1.21 2.70 12.63
CA TYR A 92 -0.65 3.73 11.77
C TYR A 92 -0.63 5.09 12.47
N GLU A 93 -1.68 5.45 13.21
CA GLU A 93 -1.73 6.68 14.01
C GLU A 93 -0.60 6.73 15.03
N LYS A 94 -0.37 5.65 15.78
CA LYS A 94 0.74 5.55 16.74
C LYS A 94 2.10 5.67 16.05
N ARG A 95 2.25 5.11 14.85
CA ARG A 95 3.48 5.19 14.07
C ARG A 95 3.72 6.61 13.55
N LEU A 96 2.69 7.24 12.99
CA LEU A 96 2.75 8.58 12.40
C LEU A 96 2.88 9.68 13.46
N ALA A 97 2.46 9.41 14.70
CA ALA A 97 2.77 10.28 15.84
C ALA A 97 4.28 10.35 16.15
N GLN A 98 5.07 9.36 15.72
CA GLN A 98 6.51 9.27 15.99
C GLN A 98 7.39 9.59 14.77
N SER A 99 6.86 9.48 13.56
CA SER A 99 7.58 9.76 12.32
C SER A 99 6.65 10.34 11.28
N LYS A 100 7.17 11.24 10.43
CA LYS A 100 6.32 11.96 9.46
C LYS A 100 5.68 11.03 8.41
N TYR A 101 6.34 9.92 8.08
CA TYR A 101 5.79 8.87 7.20
C TYR A 101 5.95 7.50 7.87
N LEU A 102 5.46 6.44 7.22
CA LEU A 102 5.40 5.10 7.82
C LEU A 102 6.79 4.54 8.20
N THR A 103 7.83 4.92 7.49
CA THR A 103 9.17 4.30 7.60
C THR A 103 10.22 5.28 8.14
N CYS A 104 10.17 6.54 7.73
CA CYS A 104 11.05 7.65 8.13
C CYS A 104 10.39 9.01 7.88
N ASP A 105 11.17 10.08 8.02
CA ASP A 105 10.73 11.45 7.79
C ASP A 105 10.72 11.87 6.31
N CYS A 106 11.03 10.95 5.39
CA CYS A 106 10.93 11.11 3.94
C CYS A 106 9.78 10.24 3.38
N PHE A 107 9.15 10.70 2.30
CA PHE A 107 8.14 9.93 1.58
C PHE A 107 8.80 8.75 0.88
N THR A 108 8.21 7.56 0.99
CA THR A 108 8.76 6.32 0.42
C THR A 108 7.71 5.58 -0.41
N LEU A 109 8.10 4.46 -0.99
CA LEU A 109 7.14 3.59 -1.68
C LEU A 109 6.07 2.99 -0.75
N ALA A 110 6.39 2.82 0.53
CA ALA A 110 5.40 2.58 1.60
C ALA A 110 4.83 3.92 2.07
#